data_AF-A0A9P9D3M4-F1
#
_entry.id   AF-A0A9P9D3M4-F1
#
_cell.length_a   1.000
_cell.length_b   1.000
_cell.length_c   1.000
_cell.angle_alpha   90.00
_cell.angle_beta   90.00
_cell.angle_gamma   90.00
#
_symmetry.space_group_name_H-M   'P 1'
#
loop_
_entity.id
_entity.type
_entity.pdbx_description
1 polymer ?
#
loop_
_entity_poly.entity_id
_entity_poly.type
_entity_poly.pdbx_seq_one_letter_code
_entity_poly.pdbx_strand_id
1 'polypeptide(L)'
;MAQNVAGGLPDQEQVYSAFKEVFDGQNASIRKLKAVQRNVQKCQSKEAIQNMIKQHGMGNICQAVKSLLEEGIFASMAKAQLRFPNFFEKFSDQQPAFGRESTGFGVESVDEDQSIAAAMDSNPEETQDNAIPTCRPQSRSQTHTYTSLSHLVCLPFVVHHQLLVTTQETLEKACYAFAEKSLGGVLQREGWECAEAVELNRWTDVFQIYQNEFNPEGLKRIGMPFHDLLGAVTKLRHTAVHRIHITAKEVSELVYRAELLAILLQEEAYVQKISDLRSKTETMVDKLEKHKVSLESRLAETRRLFASKKADLEMQERDAMEKLLQEGKIPLSFENENPDEATSASNVDAYQNQVNGEMNSDDEFYEISATEAHIPRCY
;
A
#
# COMPACT_ATOMS: atom_id res chain seq x y z
N MET A 1 -5.85 32.33 42.48
CA MET A 1 -4.81 31.34 42.84
C MET A 1 -4.39 30.63 41.56
N ALA A 2 -3.11 30.60 41.22
CA ALA A 2 -2.62 29.91 40.03
C ALA A 2 -2.16 28.49 40.40
N GLN A 3 -2.82 27.47 39.88
CA GLN A 3 -2.35 26.08 40.00
C GLN A 3 -1.47 25.74 38.80
N ASN A 4 -0.16 25.91 38.96
CA ASN A 4 0.83 25.33 38.07
C ASN A 4 0.80 23.80 38.24
N VAL A 5 0.02 23.12 37.40
CA VAL A 5 0.12 21.66 37.26
C VAL A 5 1.30 21.39 36.34
N ALA A 6 2.37 20.81 36.89
CA ALA A 6 3.55 20.40 36.12
C ALA A 6 3.21 19.16 35.26
N GLY A 7 2.55 19.40 34.12
CA GLY A 7 2.21 18.38 33.15
C GLY A 7 3.47 17.82 32.50
N GLY A 8 3.96 16.69 33.03
CA GLY A 8 5.07 15.94 32.44
C GLY A 8 4.75 15.52 31.00
N LEU A 9 5.80 15.32 30.20
CA LEU A 9 5.67 14.87 28.81
C LEU A 9 4.80 13.59 28.75
N PRO A 10 3.77 13.53 27.88
CA PRO A 10 2.95 12.33 27.75
C PRO A 10 3.79 11.19 27.17
N ASP A 11 3.60 10.00 27.71
CA ASP A 11 4.26 8.78 27.25
C ASP A 11 3.93 8.53 25.77
N GLN A 12 4.98 8.47 24.94
CA GLN A 12 4.84 8.30 23.50
C GLN A 12 4.27 6.93 23.12
N GLU A 13 4.45 5.88 23.94
CA GLU A 13 3.83 4.56 23.72
C GLU A 13 2.30 4.67 23.88
N GLN A 14 1.84 5.32 24.95
CA GLN A 14 0.42 5.54 25.23
C GLN A 14 -0.22 6.47 24.19
N VAL A 15 0.47 7.55 23.81
CA VAL A 15 0.03 8.45 22.73
C VAL A 15 -0.11 7.69 21.41
N TYR A 16 0.90 6.89 21.03
CA TYR A 16 0.81 6.07 19.81
C TYR A 16 -0.38 5.10 19.88
N SER A 17 -0.55 4.36 20.98
CA SER A 17 -1.64 3.40 21.13
C SER A 17 -3.04 4.05 21.07
N ALA A 18 -3.21 5.23 21.68
CA ALA A 18 -4.49 5.95 21.68
C ALA A 18 -4.83 6.61 20.33
N PHE A 19 -3.82 7.02 19.56
CA PHE A 19 -3.99 7.82 18.34
C PHE A 19 -3.73 7.06 17.02
N LYS A 20 -3.21 5.82 17.05
CA LYS A 20 -2.95 5.02 15.82
C LYS A 20 -4.17 4.84 14.90
N GLU A 21 -5.36 4.66 15.47
CA GLU A 21 -6.63 4.54 14.71
C GLU A 21 -7.13 5.90 14.17
N VAL A 22 -6.61 7.01 14.69
CA VAL A 22 -7.03 8.38 14.33
C VAL A 22 -6.13 8.94 13.22
N PHE A 23 -4.84 8.60 13.28
CA PHE A 23 -3.80 9.07 12.37
C PHE A 23 -3.31 7.98 11.40
N ASP A 24 -4.21 7.10 10.97
CA ASP A 24 -3.96 6.13 9.88
C ASP A 24 -4.13 6.76 8.49
N GLY A 25 -3.60 6.10 7.46
CA GLY A 25 -3.76 6.46 6.05
C GLY A 25 -3.39 7.91 5.74
N GLN A 26 -4.32 8.68 5.17
CA GLN A 26 -4.09 10.09 4.82
C GLN A 26 -3.82 10.98 6.05
N ASN A 27 -4.32 10.62 7.24
CA ASN A 27 -4.06 11.38 8.45
C ASN A 27 -2.62 11.17 8.97
N ALA A 28 -1.97 10.04 8.65
CA ALA A 28 -0.58 9.77 8.98
C ALA A 28 0.41 10.76 8.32
N SER A 29 -0.03 11.44 7.26
CA SER A 29 0.74 12.47 6.52
C SER A 29 0.54 13.90 7.03
N ILE A 30 -0.26 14.10 8.10
CA ILE A 30 -0.46 15.43 8.68
C ILE A 30 0.80 15.92 9.39
N ARG A 31 1.25 17.14 9.11
CA ARG A 31 2.39 17.81 9.79
C ARG A 31 2.04 19.15 10.45
N LYS A 32 0.95 19.80 10.01
CA LYS A 32 0.52 21.12 10.52
C LYS A 32 -0.16 20.98 11.89
N LEU A 33 0.37 21.63 12.94
CA LEU A 33 -0.15 21.53 14.32
C LEU A 33 -1.66 21.84 14.44
N LYS A 34 -2.16 22.87 13.74
CA LYS A 34 -3.61 23.21 13.67
C LYS A 34 -4.49 22.14 13.01
N ALA A 35 -3.91 21.15 12.34
CA ALA A 35 -4.62 19.99 11.79
C ALA A 35 -4.50 18.75 12.72
N VAL A 36 -3.35 18.58 13.39
CA VAL A 36 -3.21 17.61 14.49
C VAL A 36 -4.23 17.91 15.59
N GLN A 37 -4.26 19.15 16.09
CA GLN A 37 -5.17 19.59 17.14
C GLN A 37 -6.64 19.37 16.79
N ARG A 38 -7.05 19.62 15.53
CA ARG A 38 -8.42 19.36 15.07
C ARG A 38 -8.79 17.88 15.11
N ASN A 39 -7.87 16.97 14.77
CA ASN A 39 -8.13 15.53 14.83
C ASN A 39 -8.10 14.99 16.27
N VAL A 40 -7.18 15.49 17.12
CA VAL A 40 -7.20 15.18 18.57
C VAL A 40 -8.52 15.65 19.21
N GLN A 41 -9.01 16.84 18.83
CA GLN A 41 -10.29 17.37 19.32
C GLN A 41 -11.51 16.56 18.81
N LYS A 42 -11.52 16.14 17.53
CA LYS A 42 -12.55 15.22 16.99
C LYS A 42 -12.63 13.90 17.78
N CYS A 43 -11.51 13.40 18.28
CA CYS A 43 -11.44 12.14 19.03
C CYS A 43 -11.48 12.31 20.55
N GLN A 44 -11.75 13.53 21.05
CA GLN A 44 -11.98 13.83 22.47
C GLN A 44 -13.26 13.16 23.03
N SER A 45 -14.04 12.47 22.20
CA SER A 45 -15.14 11.59 22.64
C SER A 45 -14.67 10.24 23.21
N LYS A 46 -13.45 9.76 22.88
CA LYS A 46 -12.90 8.52 23.46
C LYS A 46 -12.40 8.78 24.89
N GLU A 47 -12.87 7.98 25.85
CA GLU A 47 -12.55 8.17 27.29
C GLU A 47 -11.05 8.13 27.60
N ALA A 48 -10.30 7.21 26.98
CA ALA A 48 -8.84 7.14 27.11
C ALA A 48 -8.15 8.44 26.66
N ILE A 49 -8.63 9.07 25.58
CA ILE A 49 -8.12 10.35 25.08
C ILE A 49 -8.51 11.49 26.03
N GLN A 50 -9.74 11.49 26.58
CA GLN A 50 -10.12 12.48 27.60
C GLN A 50 -9.24 12.42 28.85
N ASN A 51 -8.96 11.23 29.36
CA ASN A 51 -8.20 11.07 30.59
C ASN A 51 -6.73 11.47 30.37
N MET A 52 -6.15 11.13 29.22
CA MET A 52 -4.84 11.63 28.81
C MET A 52 -4.81 13.17 28.70
N ILE A 53 -5.83 13.79 28.08
CA ILE A 53 -5.95 15.26 27.96
C ILE A 53 -6.06 15.94 29.34
N LYS A 54 -6.78 15.32 30.30
CA LYS A 54 -6.88 15.81 31.69
C LYS A 54 -5.54 15.69 32.45
N GLN A 55 -4.73 14.67 32.15
CA GLN A 55 -3.46 14.39 32.84
C GLN A 55 -2.28 15.21 32.31
N HIS A 56 -2.11 15.27 30.98
CA HIS A 56 -0.92 15.87 30.34
C HIS A 56 -1.19 17.22 29.67
N GLY A 57 -2.45 17.60 29.46
CA GLY A 57 -2.85 18.81 28.77
C GLY A 57 -2.84 18.67 27.25
N MET A 58 -3.85 19.29 26.61
CA MET A 58 -4.09 19.22 25.16
C MET A 58 -2.87 19.61 24.31
N GLY A 59 -2.14 20.66 24.72
CA GLY A 59 -0.98 21.17 23.98
C GLY A 59 0.18 20.17 23.91
N ASN A 60 0.52 19.54 25.04
CA ASN A 60 1.61 18.56 25.11
C ASN A 60 1.29 17.30 24.29
N ILE A 61 0.03 16.86 24.29
CA ILE A 61 -0.42 15.74 23.45
C ILE A 61 -0.38 16.10 21.97
N CYS A 62 -0.87 17.28 21.59
CA CYS A 62 -0.81 17.73 20.19
C CYS A 62 0.65 17.84 19.69
N GLN A 63 1.59 18.23 20.56
CA GLN A 63 3.01 18.27 20.25
C GLN A 63 3.63 16.86 20.15
N ALA A 64 3.31 15.94 21.07
CA ALA A 64 3.80 14.56 21.02
C ALA A 64 3.27 13.81 19.78
N VAL A 65 1.97 13.94 19.47
CA VAL A 65 1.37 13.39 18.24
C VAL A 65 2.04 14.01 17.00
N LYS A 66 2.34 15.32 17.01
CA LYS A 66 3.06 15.99 15.91
C LYS A 66 4.47 15.39 15.71
N SER A 67 5.24 15.18 16.77
CA SER A 67 6.58 14.56 16.67
C SER A 67 6.50 13.12 16.14
N LEU A 68 5.56 12.30 16.61
CA LEU A 68 5.37 10.93 16.12
C LEU A 68 4.88 10.87 14.66
N LEU A 69 4.12 11.88 14.21
CA LEU A 69 3.78 12.08 12.80
C LEU A 69 5.01 12.47 11.98
N GLU A 70 5.86 13.38 12.48
CA GLU A 70 7.08 13.84 11.81
C GLU A 70 8.14 12.72 11.66
N GLU A 71 8.31 11.87 12.68
CA GLU A 71 9.13 10.66 12.61
C GLU A 71 8.53 9.58 11.65
N GLY A 72 7.27 9.74 11.26
CA GLY A 72 6.54 8.84 10.35
C GLY A 72 6.08 7.53 11.02
N ILE A 73 5.98 7.51 12.34
CA ILE A 73 5.67 6.30 13.12
C ILE A 73 4.24 5.82 12.88
N PHE A 74 3.27 6.74 12.80
CA PHE A 74 1.89 6.40 12.42
C PHE A 74 1.76 5.89 10.96
N ALA A 75 2.69 6.24 10.08
CA ALA A 75 2.69 5.81 8.68
C ALA A 75 3.43 4.48 8.44
N SER A 76 4.08 3.91 9.46
CA SER A 76 4.88 2.69 9.31
C SER A 76 4.91 1.87 10.60
N MET A 77 4.18 0.75 10.60
CA MET A 77 4.17 -0.19 11.73
C MET A 77 5.58 -0.70 12.08
N ALA A 78 6.47 -0.87 11.09
CA ALA A 78 7.87 -1.25 11.32
C ALA A 78 8.66 -0.16 12.07
N LYS A 79 8.43 1.13 11.77
CA LYS A 79 9.01 2.23 12.58
C LYS A 79 8.44 2.25 14.00
N ALA A 80 7.14 1.99 14.17
CA ALA A 80 6.52 1.89 15.49
C ALA A 80 7.08 0.72 16.31
N GLN A 81 7.33 -0.44 15.67
CA GLN A 81 7.97 -1.60 16.29
C GLN A 81 9.41 -1.30 16.72
N LEU A 82 10.18 -0.57 15.90
CA LEU A 82 11.54 -0.15 16.24
C LEU A 82 11.57 0.91 17.36
N ARG A 83 10.59 1.82 17.42
CA ARG A 83 10.52 2.89 18.43
C ARG A 83 9.94 2.44 19.77
N PHE A 84 9.02 1.47 19.76
CA PHE A 84 8.37 0.93 20.95
C PHE A 84 8.42 -0.62 20.99
N PRO A 85 9.60 -1.27 21.12
CA PRO A 85 9.69 -2.73 21.14
C PRO A 85 8.78 -3.35 22.21
N ASN A 86 8.83 -2.78 23.43
CA ASN A 86 8.07 -3.18 24.60
C ASN A 86 6.54 -3.13 24.39
N PHE A 87 6.03 -2.34 23.43
CA PHE A 87 4.61 -2.31 23.10
C PHE A 87 4.17 -3.58 22.36
N PHE A 88 5.03 -4.12 21.50
CA PHE A 88 4.76 -5.33 20.71
C PHE A 88 5.18 -6.61 21.46
N GLU A 89 6.17 -6.52 22.35
CA GLU A 89 6.61 -7.60 23.22
C GLU A 89 5.48 -8.07 24.18
N LYS A 90 4.64 -7.13 24.67
CA LYS A 90 3.40 -7.42 25.44
C LYS A 90 2.35 -8.26 24.68
N PHE A 91 2.48 -8.41 23.36
CA PHE A 91 1.65 -9.32 22.55
C PHE A 91 2.36 -10.65 22.22
N SER A 92 3.63 -10.80 22.62
CA SER A 92 4.46 -11.98 22.36
C SER A 92 4.42 -13.01 23.49
N ASP A 93 4.11 -12.57 24.73
CA ASP A 93 3.97 -13.42 25.94
C ASP A 93 2.83 -14.46 25.92
N GLN A 94 2.19 -14.71 24.77
CA GLN A 94 1.22 -15.79 24.57
C GLN A 94 1.58 -16.77 23.43
N GLN A 95 2.83 -16.74 22.92
CA GLN A 95 3.35 -17.83 22.07
C GLN A 95 4.52 -18.56 22.74
N PRO A 96 4.51 -19.91 22.80
CA PRO A 96 5.66 -20.67 23.26
C PRO A 96 6.83 -20.55 22.26
N ALA A 97 8.05 -20.64 22.78
CA ALA A 97 9.26 -20.26 22.06
C ALA A 97 9.55 -21.11 20.81
N PHE A 98 10.11 -20.47 19.78
CA PHE A 98 10.87 -21.15 18.73
C PHE A 98 12.02 -20.26 18.21
N GLY A 99 13.21 -20.84 18.08
CA GLY A 99 14.34 -20.35 17.25
C GLY A 99 14.90 -18.94 17.51
N ARG A 100 16.01 -18.87 18.26
CA ARG A 100 16.99 -17.78 18.08
C ARG A 100 17.89 -18.08 16.88
N GLU A 101 18.17 -17.06 16.06
CA GLU A 101 19.47 -16.71 15.46
C GLU A 101 19.22 -15.53 14.48
N SER A 102 19.84 -14.35 14.48
CA SER A 102 21.11 -13.76 14.98
C SER A 102 22.04 -13.37 13.81
N THR A 103 22.64 -12.17 13.91
CA THR A 103 23.59 -11.47 12.99
C THR A 103 22.98 -10.70 11.79
N GLY A 104 23.43 -9.47 11.49
CA GLY A 104 24.30 -8.56 12.27
C GLY A 104 24.66 -7.21 11.59
N PHE A 105 24.83 -6.16 12.43
CA PHE A 105 25.64 -4.90 12.31
C PHE A 105 25.81 -4.08 10.99
N GLY A 106 25.84 -2.74 11.14
CA GLY A 106 26.14 -1.70 10.11
C GLY A 106 24.88 -0.90 9.70
N VAL A 107 24.64 0.40 9.98
CA VAL A 107 25.48 1.62 10.15
C VAL A 107 26.46 1.86 9.01
N GLU A 108 26.61 3.04 8.38
CA GLU A 108 26.06 4.41 8.60
C GLU A 108 25.09 4.82 7.44
N SER A 109 24.63 6.04 7.16
CA SER A 109 24.92 7.43 7.63
C SER A 109 23.70 8.37 7.55
N VAL A 110 23.91 9.69 7.39
CA VAL A 110 22.96 10.84 7.44
C VAL A 110 23.41 11.90 6.40
N ASP A 111 22.49 12.74 5.89
CA ASP A 111 22.76 14.18 5.66
C ASP A 111 21.46 14.99 5.43
N GLU A 112 21.50 16.30 5.74
CA GLU A 112 20.36 17.24 5.71
C GLU A 112 20.56 18.41 4.73
N ASP A 113 19.47 18.94 4.18
CA ASP A 113 19.19 20.39 4.06
C ASP A 113 17.67 20.56 3.78
N GLN A 114 16.88 21.36 4.49
CA GLN A 114 16.79 22.84 4.50
C GLN A 114 16.41 23.43 3.12
N SER A 115 15.44 24.35 2.96
CA SER A 115 14.79 25.25 3.94
C SER A 115 13.38 25.77 3.49
N ILE A 116 12.65 26.39 4.43
CA ILE A 116 11.50 27.38 4.39
C ILE A 116 10.76 27.73 3.06
N ALA A 117 9.44 28.04 3.01
CA ALA A 117 8.41 28.28 4.07
C ALA A 117 7.00 27.64 3.77
N ALA A 118 5.79 28.25 3.69
CA ALA A 118 5.28 29.64 3.72
C ALA A 118 3.77 29.75 4.14
N ALA A 119 3.13 30.89 3.80
CA ALA A 119 1.72 31.35 3.96
C ALA A 119 0.60 30.37 3.47
N MET A 120 -0.58 30.21 4.12
CA MET A 120 -1.85 31.01 4.16
C MET A 120 -2.72 30.90 2.87
N ASP A 121 -4.07 30.81 2.88
CA ASP A 121 -5.07 30.91 3.98
C ASP A 121 -6.41 30.13 3.71
N SER A 122 -7.28 30.04 4.74
CA SER A 122 -8.77 29.97 4.72
C SER A 122 -9.57 28.72 4.22
N ASN A 123 -10.88 28.74 4.60
CA ASN A 123 -11.98 27.74 4.41
C ASN A 123 -12.93 28.23 3.26
N PRO A 124 -14.04 27.57 2.81
CA PRO A 124 -15.16 26.91 3.55
C PRO A 124 -15.32 25.37 3.24
N GLU A 125 -16.09 24.52 3.96
CA GLU A 125 -17.57 24.30 4.05
C GLU A 125 -18.23 23.81 2.73
N GLU A 126 -19.18 22.86 2.67
CA GLU A 126 -20.01 22.22 3.73
C GLU A 126 -20.46 20.75 3.38
N THR A 127 -21.48 20.23 4.10
CA THR A 127 -22.25 18.93 4.04
C THR A 127 -22.52 18.27 2.67
N GLN A 128 -22.90 16.98 2.53
CA GLN A 128 -23.83 16.08 3.27
C GLN A 128 -23.41 14.59 3.06
N ASP A 129 -23.33 13.72 4.08
CA ASP A 129 -24.39 12.82 4.63
C ASP A 129 -24.81 11.61 3.75
N ASN A 130 -24.53 10.38 4.22
CA ASN A 130 -25.46 9.23 4.15
C ASN A 130 -25.01 7.97 4.95
N ALA A 131 -25.98 7.38 5.66
CA ALA A 131 -26.16 5.97 6.08
C ALA A 131 -24.96 5.02 6.36
N ILE A 132 -24.88 4.52 7.61
CA ILE A 132 -23.98 3.43 8.05
C ILE A 132 -24.75 2.09 8.12
N PRO A 133 -24.26 1.01 7.47
CA PRO A 133 -24.57 -0.38 7.83
C PRO A 133 -23.51 -0.92 8.82
N THR A 134 -23.90 -1.17 10.07
CA THR A 134 -22.97 -1.69 11.10
C THR A 134 -22.69 -3.18 10.91
N CYS A 135 -21.42 -3.56 10.75
CA CYS A 135 -20.99 -4.96 10.81
C CYS A 135 -19.92 -5.18 11.88
N ARG A 136 -20.10 -6.26 12.65
CA ARG A 136 -19.31 -6.64 13.84
C ARG A 136 -18.04 -7.39 13.43
N PRO A 137 -16.89 -7.19 14.08
CA PRO A 137 -15.68 -7.95 13.76
C PRO A 137 -15.85 -9.43 14.12
N GLN A 138 -15.71 -10.32 13.14
CA GLN A 138 -15.45 -11.73 13.36
C GLN A 138 -13.94 -12.00 13.18
N SER A 139 -13.37 -12.82 14.06
CA SER A 139 -11.96 -13.21 14.03
C SER A 139 -11.65 -14.01 12.76
N ARG A 140 -10.97 -13.38 11.80
CA ARG A 140 -10.60 -14.03 10.53
C ARG A 140 -9.27 -14.77 10.68
N SER A 141 -9.34 -16.08 10.92
CA SER A 141 -8.21 -16.99 10.71
C SER A 141 -7.61 -16.76 9.33
N GLN A 142 -6.30 -16.55 9.23
CA GLN A 142 -5.65 -16.08 8.01
C GLN A 142 -5.43 -17.21 6.99
N THR A 143 -6.51 -17.73 6.42
CA THR A 143 -6.43 -18.28 5.07
C THR A 143 -6.21 -17.12 4.10
N HIS A 144 -5.00 -17.02 3.55
CA HIS A 144 -4.64 -16.01 2.54
C HIS A 144 -5.35 -16.31 1.21
N THR A 145 -6.65 -16.00 1.16
CA THR A 145 -7.40 -15.89 -0.10
C THR A 145 -6.79 -14.75 -0.92
N TYR A 146 -5.91 -15.10 -1.86
CA TYR A 146 -5.46 -14.20 -2.92
C TYR A 146 -6.65 -13.94 -3.87
N THR A 147 -7.55 -13.06 -3.45
CA THR A 147 -8.55 -12.46 -4.34
C THR A 147 -7.79 -11.82 -5.50
N SER A 148 -8.08 -12.21 -6.75
CA SER A 148 -7.34 -11.69 -7.91
C SER A 148 -7.42 -10.16 -7.92
N LEU A 149 -6.25 -9.53 -7.89
CA LEU A 149 -6.13 -8.08 -7.84
C LEU A 149 -6.14 -7.47 -9.25
N SER A 150 -6.58 -8.22 -10.27
CA SER A 150 -6.56 -7.86 -11.70
C SER A 150 -6.82 -6.38 -11.97
N HIS A 151 -7.91 -5.83 -11.43
CA HIS A 151 -8.35 -4.43 -11.52
C HIS A 151 -7.33 -3.36 -11.06
N LEU A 152 -6.33 -3.71 -10.25
CA LEU A 152 -5.27 -2.81 -9.78
C LEU A 152 -4.02 -2.88 -10.68
N VAL A 153 -4.16 -2.45 -11.93
CA VAL A 153 -2.99 -2.10 -12.76
C VAL A 153 -2.75 -0.60 -12.64
N CYS A 154 -1.50 -0.22 -12.38
CA CYS A 154 -1.05 1.15 -12.31
C CYS A 154 0.09 1.35 -13.31
N LEU A 155 0.15 2.52 -13.94
CA LEU A 155 1.28 2.89 -14.79
C LEU A 155 2.48 3.30 -13.93
N PRO A 156 3.73 3.15 -14.42
CA PRO A 156 4.90 3.74 -13.77
C PRO A 156 4.72 5.24 -13.59
N PHE A 157 5.04 5.76 -12.40
CA PHE A 157 4.71 7.13 -11.98
C PHE A 157 5.18 8.21 -12.96
N VAL A 158 6.40 8.10 -13.49
CA VAL A 158 6.96 9.05 -14.45
C VAL A 158 6.12 9.09 -15.73
N VAL A 159 5.79 7.92 -16.29
CA VAL A 159 5.00 7.81 -17.53
C VAL A 159 3.58 8.31 -17.32
N HIS A 160 2.97 7.99 -16.16
CA HIS A 160 1.67 8.51 -15.75
C HIS A 160 1.65 10.05 -15.71
N HIS A 161 2.60 10.66 -15.00
CA HIS A 161 2.65 12.11 -14.82
C HIS A 161 2.94 12.84 -16.13
N GLN A 162 3.89 12.34 -16.93
CA GLN A 162 4.21 12.88 -18.26
C GLN A 162 3.00 12.82 -19.20
N LEU A 163 2.25 11.71 -19.20
CA LEU A 163 1.04 11.57 -20.00
C LEU A 163 -0.03 12.59 -19.62
N LEU A 164 -0.37 12.72 -18.33
CA LEU A 164 -1.38 13.69 -17.90
C LEU A 164 -0.97 15.14 -18.19
N VAL A 165 0.30 15.49 -17.98
CA VAL A 165 0.83 16.83 -18.32
C VAL A 165 0.77 17.07 -19.82
N THR A 166 1.21 16.13 -20.65
CA THR A 166 1.16 16.27 -22.12
C THR A 166 -0.29 16.42 -22.61
N THR A 167 -1.24 15.72 -22.01
CA THR A 167 -2.68 15.85 -22.33
C THR A 167 -3.23 17.19 -21.84
N GLN A 168 -2.84 17.68 -20.65
CA GLN A 168 -3.22 19.01 -20.15
C GLN A 168 -2.75 20.12 -21.09
N GLU A 169 -1.45 20.18 -21.39
CA GLU A 169 -0.84 21.19 -22.29
C GLU A 169 -1.48 21.16 -23.70
N THR A 170 -1.86 19.98 -24.17
CA THR A 170 -2.50 19.82 -25.49
C THR A 170 -3.94 20.31 -25.47
N LEU A 171 -4.67 20.08 -24.37
CA LEU A 171 -6.01 20.63 -24.19
C LEU A 171 -5.99 22.15 -24.03
N GLU A 172 -5.08 22.71 -23.22
CA GLU A 172 -4.99 24.17 -23.02
C GLU A 172 -4.77 24.91 -24.36
N LYS A 173 -3.97 24.30 -25.26
CA LYS A 173 -3.74 24.80 -26.63
C LYS A 173 -4.94 24.61 -27.56
N ALA A 174 -5.72 23.53 -27.40
CA ALA A 174 -6.99 23.37 -28.11
C ALA A 174 -8.07 24.34 -27.64
N CYS A 175 -8.16 24.57 -26.32
CA CYS A 175 -9.12 25.48 -25.71
C CYS A 175 -8.87 26.92 -26.16
N TYR A 176 -7.60 27.35 -26.16
CA TYR A 176 -7.20 28.66 -26.67
C TYR A 176 -7.49 28.82 -28.18
N ALA A 177 -7.12 27.86 -29.02
CA ALA A 177 -7.36 27.92 -30.48
C ALA A 177 -8.86 27.99 -30.85
N PHE A 178 -9.72 27.30 -30.09
CA PHE A 178 -11.18 27.48 -30.19
C PHE A 178 -11.63 28.85 -29.69
N ALA A 179 -11.07 29.32 -28.57
CA ALA A 179 -11.44 30.61 -27.98
C ALA A 179 -11.04 31.82 -28.85
N GLU A 180 -9.97 31.74 -29.63
CA GLU A 180 -9.65 32.78 -30.63
C GLU A 180 -10.74 32.91 -31.71
N LYS A 181 -11.38 31.79 -32.08
CA LYS A 181 -12.40 31.72 -33.13
C LYS A 181 -13.79 32.08 -32.60
N SER A 182 -14.13 31.60 -31.40
CA SER A 182 -15.50 31.65 -30.84
C SER A 182 -15.66 32.63 -29.67
N LEU A 183 -14.59 32.92 -28.92
CA LEU A 183 -14.64 33.61 -27.62
C LEU A 183 -13.67 34.80 -27.52
N GLY A 184 -13.32 35.45 -28.64
CA GLY A 184 -12.34 36.55 -28.66
C GLY A 184 -12.67 37.72 -27.69
N GLY A 185 -13.95 37.98 -27.44
CA GLY A 185 -14.42 38.97 -26.45
C GLY A 185 -14.33 38.53 -24.98
N VAL A 186 -13.88 37.30 -24.72
CA VAL A 186 -13.40 36.80 -23.42
C VAL A 186 -11.89 36.97 -23.35
N LEU A 187 -11.14 36.55 -24.37
CA LEU A 187 -9.68 36.70 -24.44
C LEU A 187 -9.24 38.15 -24.20
N GLN A 188 -9.85 39.10 -24.91
CA GLN A 188 -9.57 40.54 -24.79
C GLN A 188 -9.94 41.14 -23.42
N ARG A 189 -10.87 40.50 -22.68
CA ARG A 189 -11.34 40.98 -21.38
C ARG A 189 -10.46 40.50 -20.23
N GLU A 190 -10.03 39.25 -20.30
CA GLU A 190 -9.18 38.61 -19.29
C GLU A 190 -7.68 38.83 -19.54
N GLY A 191 -7.30 39.37 -20.71
CA GLY A 191 -5.90 39.63 -21.09
C GLY A 191 -5.15 38.37 -21.52
N TRP A 192 -5.83 37.43 -22.18
CA TRP A 192 -5.27 36.12 -22.56
C TRP A 192 -4.68 36.18 -23.98
N GLU A 193 -3.38 36.45 -24.08
CA GLU A 193 -2.65 36.62 -25.35
C GLU A 193 -2.04 35.32 -25.91
N CYS A 194 -2.05 34.22 -25.15
CA CYS A 194 -1.58 32.90 -25.58
C CYS A 194 -2.22 31.76 -24.78
N ALA A 195 -2.03 30.52 -25.24
CA ALA A 195 -2.55 29.33 -24.56
C ALA A 195 -1.95 29.14 -23.16
N GLU A 196 -0.66 29.43 -22.99
CA GLU A 196 0.07 29.34 -21.72
C GLU A 196 -0.42 30.34 -20.65
N ALA A 197 -1.24 31.34 -21.02
CA ALA A 197 -1.84 32.29 -20.08
C ALA A 197 -3.05 31.72 -19.31
N VAL A 198 -3.56 30.53 -19.67
CA VAL A 198 -4.88 30.06 -19.22
C VAL A 198 -4.86 28.57 -18.83
N GLU A 199 -4.90 28.31 -17.52
CA GLU A 199 -4.98 26.95 -16.98
C GLU A 199 -6.27 26.24 -17.38
N LEU A 200 -6.20 24.91 -17.55
CA LEU A 200 -7.31 24.06 -17.98
C LEU A 200 -8.59 24.17 -17.13
N ASN A 201 -8.47 24.49 -15.83
CA ASN A 201 -9.63 24.73 -14.96
C ASN A 201 -10.28 26.11 -15.17
N ARG A 202 -9.58 27.13 -15.67
CA ARG A 202 -10.23 28.40 -16.06
C ARG A 202 -11.02 28.21 -17.36
N TRP A 203 -10.54 27.35 -18.26
CA TRP A 203 -11.30 26.95 -19.45
C TRP A 203 -12.61 26.24 -19.11
N THR A 204 -12.64 25.36 -18.10
CA THR A 204 -13.89 24.70 -17.69
C THR A 204 -14.93 25.70 -17.17
N ASP A 205 -14.53 26.70 -16.41
CA ASP A 205 -15.44 27.73 -15.90
C ASP A 205 -16.00 28.60 -17.05
N VAL A 206 -15.13 29.01 -17.98
CA VAL A 206 -15.52 29.77 -19.18
C VAL A 206 -16.47 28.96 -20.06
N PHE A 207 -16.15 27.70 -20.36
CA PHE A 207 -16.98 26.86 -21.22
C PHE A 207 -18.34 26.55 -20.59
N GLN A 208 -18.43 26.43 -19.26
CA GLN A 208 -19.72 26.25 -18.59
C GLN A 208 -20.62 27.49 -18.68
N ILE A 209 -20.05 28.70 -18.75
CA ILE A 209 -20.80 29.95 -19.00
C ILE A 209 -21.17 30.08 -20.48
N TYR A 210 -20.23 29.80 -21.39
CA TYR A 210 -20.37 29.96 -22.83
C TYR A 210 -20.79 28.66 -23.56
N GLN A 211 -21.56 27.80 -22.88
CA GLN A 211 -21.98 26.49 -23.42
C GLN A 211 -22.74 26.60 -24.75
N ASN A 212 -23.42 27.72 -25.00
CA ASN A 212 -24.19 27.96 -26.23
C ASN A 212 -23.33 28.18 -27.48
N GLU A 213 -22.03 28.49 -27.33
CA GLU A 213 -21.09 28.66 -28.46
C GLU A 213 -20.59 27.31 -29.01
N PHE A 214 -20.94 26.20 -28.35
CA PHE A 214 -20.61 24.85 -28.79
C PHE A 214 -21.70 24.25 -29.68
N ASN A 215 -21.29 23.50 -30.70
CA ASN A 215 -22.19 22.82 -31.63
C ASN A 215 -23.16 21.87 -30.88
N PRO A 216 -24.49 22.06 -30.94
CA PRO A 216 -25.45 21.21 -30.23
C PRO A 216 -25.43 19.73 -30.65
N GLU A 217 -25.15 19.44 -31.92
CA GLU A 217 -24.97 18.06 -32.42
C GLU A 217 -23.59 17.49 -32.06
N GLY A 218 -22.61 18.37 -31.78
CA GLY A 218 -21.36 18.01 -31.11
C GLY A 218 -21.64 17.55 -29.67
N LEU A 219 -22.26 18.40 -28.86
CA LEU A 219 -22.61 18.11 -27.46
C LEU A 219 -23.40 16.80 -27.30
N LYS A 220 -24.42 16.56 -28.15
CA LYS A 220 -25.17 15.29 -28.14
C LYS A 220 -24.31 14.06 -28.41
N ARG A 221 -23.32 14.17 -29.32
CA ARG A 221 -22.47 13.05 -29.77
C ARG A 221 -21.53 12.53 -28.68
N ILE A 222 -21.21 13.35 -27.68
CA ILE A 222 -20.38 12.99 -26.53
C ILE A 222 -21.07 11.94 -25.66
N GLY A 223 -22.41 11.87 -25.65
CA GLY A 223 -23.17 10.86 -24.93
C GLY A 223 -23.20 11.01 -23.41
N MET A 224 -22.66 12.11 -22.86
CA MET A 224 -22.69 12.44 -21.43
C MET A 224 -23.02 13.93 -21.22
N PRO A 225 -23.48 14.34 -20.02
CA PRO A 225 -23.66 15.76 -19.68
C PRO A 225 -22.38 16.57 -19.83
N PHE A 226 -22.49 17.80 -20.33
CA PHE A 226 -21.32 18.65 -20.57
C PHE A 226 -20.54 18.97 -19.29
N HIS A 227 -21.23 19.16 -18.16
CA HIS A 227 -20.57 19.38 -16.86
C HIS A 227 -19.76 18.16 -16.36
N ASP A 228 -20.14 16.92 -16.71
CA ASP A 228 -19.38 15.71 -16.36
C ASP A 228 -18.09 15.58 -17.19
N LEU A 229 -18.10 16.10 -18.42
CA LEU A 229 -16.91 16.23 -19.25
C LEU A 229 -15.97 17.29 -18.66
N LEU A 230 -16.48 18.50 -18.39
CA LEU A 230 -15.70 19.59 -17.80
C LEU A 230 -15.17 19.22 -16.41
N GLY A 231 -15.98 18.58 -15.55
CA GLY A 231 -15.54 18.11 -14.23
C GLY A 231 -14.40 17.07 -14.28
N ALA A 232 -14.39 16.22 -15.30
CA ALA A 232 -13.27 15.30 -15.53
C ALA A 232 -12.02 15.99 -16.09
N VAL A 233 -12.18 17.02 -16.91
CA VAL A 233 -11.10 17.89 -17.39
C VAL A 233 -10.47 18.66 -16.21
N THR A 234 -11.29 19.11 -15.25
CA THR A 234 -10.81 19.62 -13.95
C THR A 234 -10.09 18.55 -13.13
N LYS A 235 -10.62 17.31 -13.05
CA LYS A 235 -9.92 16.17 -12.40
C LYS A 235 -8.57 15.90 -13.07
N LEU A 236 -8.45 16.02 -14.39
CA LEU A 236 -7.20 15.84 -15.13
C LEU A 236 -6.13 16.83 -14.66
N ARG A 237 -6.42 18.14 -14.70
CA ARG A 237 -5.50 19.19 -14.21
C ARG A 237 -5.16 19.00 -12.73
N HIS A 238 -6.14 18.70 -11.88
CA HIS A 238 -5.90 18.44 -10.45
C HIS A 238 -4.97 17.23 -10.22
N THR A 239 -5.18 16.14 -10.96
CA THR A 239 -4.36 14.91 -10.87
C THR A 239 -2.94 15.16 -11.38
N ALA A 240 -2.79 15.92 -12.47
CA ALA A 240 -1.50 16.29 -13.04
C ALA A 240 -0.69 17.20 -12.09
N VAL A 241 -1.28 18.31 -11.66
CA VAL A 241 -0.61 19.34 -10.83
C VAL A 241 -0.24 18.79 -9.44
N HIS A 242 -1.13 18.05 -8.78
CA HIS A 242 -0.86 17.47 -7.47
C HIS A 242 -0.22 16.08 -7.52
N ARG A 243 0.13 15.59 -8.73
CA ARG A 243 0.83 14.31 -8.97
C ARG A 243 0.13 13.09 -8.32
N ILE A 244 -1.20 13.10 -8.31
CA ILE A 244 -2.01 12.11 -7.60
C ILE A 244 -1.92 10.77 -8.33
N HIS A 245 -1.59 9.70 -7.61
CA HIS A 245 -1.59 8.34 -8.16
C HIS A 245 -3.03 7.86 -8.39
N ILE A 246 -3.34 7.52 -9.64
CA ILE A 246 -4.62 6.93 -10.07
C ILE A 246 -4.38 5.61 -10.82
N THR A 247 -5.43 4.80 -10.95
CA THR A 247 -5.34 3.50 -11.67
C THR A 247 -5.14 3.69 -13.17
N ALA A 248 -4.52 2.72 -13.85
CA ALA A 248 -4.32 2.75 -15.29
C ALA A 248 -5.63 2.95 -16.08
N LYS A 249 -6.73 2.39 -15.58
CA LYS A 249 -8.08 2.58 -16.14
C LYS A 249 -8.56 4.03 -16.02
N GLU A 250 -8.35 4.68 -14.87
CA GLU A 250 -8.68 6.11 -14.71
C GLU A 250 -7.83 7.01 -15.60
N VAL A 251 -6.58 6.66 -15.85
CA VAL A 251 -5.71 7.41 -16.78
C VAL A 251 -6.30 7.35 -18.19
N SER A 252 -6.63 6.16 -18.69
CA SER A 252 -7.28 6.01 -20.00
C SER A 252 -8.62 6.74 -20.08
N GLU A 253 -9.43 6.71 -19.02
CA GLU A 253 -10.70 7.46 -18.93
C GLU A 253 -10.50 8.98 -19.01
N LEU A 254 -9.50 9.53 -18.31
CA LEU A 254 -9.18 10.97 -18.37
C LEU A 254 -8.66 11.38 -19.74
N VAL A 255 -7.82 10.56 -20.38
CA VAL A 255 -7.30 10.83 -21.74
C VAL A 255 -8.42 10.69 -22.79
N TYR A 256 -9.34 9.75 -22.64
CA TYR A 256 -10.54 9.64 -23.48
C TYR A 256 -11.47 10.85 -23.33
N ARG A 257 -11.70 11.35 -22.11
CA ARG A 257 -12.47 12.59 -21.91
C ARG A 257 -11.76 13.82 -22.46
N ALA A 258 -10.43 13.86 -22.43
CA ALA A 258 -9.67 14.89 -23.15
C ALA A 258 -9.87 14.83 -24.67
N GLU A 259 -9.88 13.62 -25.25
CA GLU A 259 -10.17 13.40 -26.67
C GLU A 259 -11.57 13.90 -27.05
N LEU A 260 -12.58 13.59 -26.22
CA LEU A 260 -13.96 14.07 -26.40
C LEU A 260 -14.08 15.61 -26.37
N LEU A 261 -13.37 16.29 -25.45
CA LEU A 261 -13.35 17.76 -25.44
C LEU A 261 -12.65 18.31 -26.68
N ALA A 262 -11.51 17.75 -27.10
CA ALA A 262 -10.83 18.19 -28.32
C ALA A 262 -11.69 18.01 -29.59
N ILE A 263 -12.47 16.93 -29.67
CA ILE A 263 -13.43 16.69 -30.76
C ILE A 263 -14.54 17.76 -30.76
N LEU A 264 -15.05 18.15 -29.59
CA LEU A 264 -16.06 19.21 -29.45
C LEU A 264 -15.51 20.60 -29.83
N LEU A 265 -14.25 20.87 -29.49
CA LEU A 265 -13.51 22.09 -29.88
C LEU A 265 -13.23 22.15 -31.40
N GLN A 266 -13.37 21.03 -32.12
CA GLN A 266 -13.21 20.90 -33.58
C GLN A 266 -11.78 21.23 -34.09
N GLU A 267 -10.76 21.05 -33.24
CA GLU A 267 -9.35 21.26 -33.58
C GLU A 267 -8.64 19.93 -33.93
N GLU A 268 -8.79 19.45 -35.18
CA GLU A 268 -8.33 18.11 -35.59
C GLU A 268 -6.86 17.80 -35.27
N ALA A 269 -5.96 18.79 -35.34
CA ALA A 269 -4.55 18.60 -35.00
C ALA A 269 -4.32 18.21 -33.52
N TYR A 270 -5.12 18.76 -32.61
CA TYR A 270 -5.06 18.39 -31.19
C TYR A 270 -5.83 17.10 -30.89
N VAL A 271 -6.94 16.85 -31.61
CA VAL A 271 -7.64 15.55 -31.57
C VAL A 271 -6.68 14.42 -31.93
N GLN A 272 -5.97 14.51 -33.06
CA GLN A 272 -5.02 13.48 -33.46
C GLN A 272 -3.90 13.30 -32.43
N LYS A 273 -3.34 14.40 -31.88
CA LYS A 273 -2.29 14.32 -30.85
C LYS A 273 -2.78 13.61 -29.57
N ILE A 274 -4.03 13.84 -29.15
CA ILE A 274 -4.60 13.17 -27.96
C ILE A 274 -4.97 11.71 -28.29
N SER A 275 -5.49 11.42 -29.48
CA SER A 275 -5.78 10.05 -29.93
C SER A 275 -4.52 9.18 -30.01
N ASP A 276 -3.42 9.77 -30.49
CA ASP A 276 -2.07 9.21 -30.47
C ASP A 276 -1.60 8.84 -29.05
N LEU A 277 -1.80 9.74 -28.08
CA LEU A 277 -1.48 9.50 -26.67
C LEU A 277 -2.38 8.41 -26.07
N ARG A 278 -3.68 8.44 -26.39
CA ARG A 278 -4.67 7.44 -25.96
C ARG A 278 -4.31 6.04 -26.44
N SER A 279 -4.06 5.85 -27.73
CA SER A 279 -3.71 4.55 -28.31
C SER A 279 -2.40 3.99 -27.73
N LYS A 280 -1.39 4.85 -27.52
CA LYS A 280 -0.13 4.48 -26.83
C LYS A 280 -0.38 4.07 -25.37
N THR A 281 -1.31 4.74 -24.68
CA THR A 281 -1.71 4.43 -23.30
C THR A 281 -2.43 3.08 -23.25
N GLU A 282 -3.49 2.89 -24.03
CA GLU A 282 -4.24 1.63 -24.12
C GLU A 282 -3.30 0.45 -24.41
N THR A 283 -2.42 0.58 -25.41
CA THR A 283 -1.40 -0.42 -25.77
C THR A 283 -0.45 -0.77 -24.62
N MET A 284 -0.15 0.18 -23.73
CA MET A 284 0.70 -0.02 -22.56
C MET A 284 -0.07 -0.69 -21.41
N VAL A 285 -1.31 -0.28 -21.14
CA VAL A 285 -2.19 -0.90 -20.13
C VAL A 285 -2.43 -2.37 -20.49
N ASP A 286 -2.75 -2.65 -21.75
CA ASP A 286 -2.91 -4.00 -22.32
C ASP A 286 -1.70 -4.91 -22.00
N LYS A 287 -0.48 -4.41 -22.20
CA LYS A 287 0.76 -5.15 -21.95
C LYS A 287 0.97 -5.41 -20.47
N LEU A 288 0.67 -4.44 -19.61
CA LEU A 288 0.81 -4.57 -18.16
C LEU A 288 -0.23 -5.54 -17.58
N GLU A 289 -1.47 -5.50 -18.04
CA GLU A 289 -2.52 -6.46 -17.67
C GLU A 289 -2.15 -7.88 -18.10
N LYS A 290 -1.74 -8.08 -19.36
CA LYS A 290 -1.31 -9.40 -19.88
C LYS A 290 -0.10 -9.95 -19.12
N HIS A 291 0.89 -9.11 -18.81
CA HIS A 291 2.05 -9.51 -18.00
C HIS A 291 1.65 -9.88 -16.56
N LYS A 292 0.78 -9.10 -15.93
CA LYS A 292 0.28 -9.37 -14.58
C LYS A 292 -0.48 -10.70 -14.49
N VAL A 293 -1.40 -10.98 -15.42
CA VAL A 293 -2.14 -12.25 -15.48
C VAL A 293 -1.18 -13.44 -15.68
N SER A 294 -0.11 -13.27 -16.47
CA SER A 294 0.94 -14.29 -16.63
C SER A 294 1.72 -14.55 -15.32
N LEU A 295 2.08 -13.49 -14.58
CA LEU A 295 2.74 -13.61 -13.27
C LEU A 295 1.81 -14.22 -12.21
N GLU A 296 0.54 -13.81 -12.14
CA GLU A 296 -0.47 -14.38 -11.23
C GLU A 296 -0.66 -15.90 -11.51
N SER A 297 -0.68 -16.29 -12.78
CA SER A 297 -0.78 -17.70 -13.20
C SER A 297 0.46 -18.52 -12.81
N ARG A 298 1.66 -17.99 -13.06
CA ARG A 298 2.93 -18.65 -12.65
C ARG A 298 3.01 -18.82 -11.13
N LEU A 299 2.62 -17.79 -10.38
CA LEU A 299 2.57 -17.82 -8.91
C LEU A 299 1.56 -18.85 -8.39
N ALA A 300 0.39 -18.96 -9.02
CA ALA A 300 -0.61 -19.97 -8.68
C ALA A 300 -0.08 -21.40 -8.91
N GLU A 301 0.62 -21.64 -10.01
CA GLU A 301 1.21 -22.96 -10.31
C GLU A 301 2.35 -23.31 -9.33
N THR A 302 3.27 -22.37 -9.07
CA THR A 302 4.31 -22.54 -8.04
C THR A 302 3.71 -22.91 -6.68
N ARG A 303 2.57 -22.31 -6.30
CA ARG A 303 1.87 -22.65 -5.06
C ARG A 303 1.26 -24.05 -5.06
N ARG A 304 0.74 -24.55 -6.19
CA ARG A 304 0.26 -25.94 -6.32
C ARG A 304 1.39 -26.94 -6.13
N LEU A 305 2.55 -26.70 -6.76
CA LEU A 305 3.71 -27.59 -6.64
C LEU A 305 4.21 -27.69 -5.18
N PHE A 306 4.31 -26.56 -4.47
CA PHE A 306 4.66 -26.59 -3.05
C PHE A 306 3.57 -27.24 -2.16
N ALA A 307 2.29 -27.06 -2.48
CA ALA A 307 1.20 -27.70 -1.75
C ALA A 307 1.20 -29.22 -1.92
N SER A 308 1.42 -29.73 -3.14
CA SER A 308 1.58 -31.17 -3.41
C SER A 308 2.76 -31.72 -2.62
N LYS A 309 3.96 -31.14 -2.80
CA LYS A 309 5.18 -31.63 -2.13
C LYS A 309 5.05 -31.62 -0.60
N LYS A 310 4.29 -30.69 -0.02
CA LYS A 310 3.99 -30.69 1.42
C LYS A 310 3.09 -31.87 1.81
N ALA A 311 2.03 -32.14 1.05
CA ALA A 311 1.15 -33.30 1.29
C ALA A 311 1.87 -34.65 1.12
N ASP A 312 2.77 -34.74 0.13
CA ASP A 312 3.61 -35.91 -0.10
C ASP A 312 4.56 -36.17 1.08
N LEU A 313 5.20 -35.11 1.61
CA LEU A 313 6.07 -35.18 2.79
C LEU A 313 5.28 -35.52 4.07
N GLU A 314 4.11 -34.91 4.28
CA GLU A 314 3.21 -35.26 5.40
C GLU A 314 2.72 -36.72 5.35
N MET A 315 2.61 -37.31 4.16
CA MET A 315 2.31 -38.74 4.00
C MET A 315 3.51 -39.60 4.37
N GLN A 316 4.70 -39.27 3.86
CA GLN A 316 5.95 -39.98 4.21
C GLN A 316 6.27 -39.91 5.71
N GLU A 317 5.99 -38.77 6.36
CA GLU A 317 6.14 -38.59 7.80
C GLU A 317 5.22 -39.54 8.59
N ARG A 318 3.92 -39.60 8.24
CA ARG A 318 2.97 -40.54 8.87
C ARG A 318 3.35 -42.00 8.65
N ASP A 319 3.73 -42.36 7.42
CA ASP A 319 4.13 -43.73 7.07
C ASP A 319 5.42 -44.16 7.80
N ALA A 320 6.35 -43.23 8.05
CA ALA A 320 7.55 -43.49 8.83
C ALA A 320 7.25 -43.62 10.33
N MET A 321 6.39 -42.76 10.89
CA MET A 321 5.95 -42.86 12.28
C MET A 321 5.20 -44.16 12.57
N GLU A 322 4.29 -44.59 11.70
CA GLU A 322 3.56 -45.85 11.86
C GLU A 322 4.50 -47.07 11.78
N LYS A 323 5.50 -47.08 10.90
CA LYS A 323 6.52 -48.15 10.85
C LYS A 323 7.29 -48.25 12.17
N LEU A 324 7.78 -47.14 12.71
CA LEU A 324 8.48 -47.12 14.00
C LEU A 324 7.57 -47.60 15.16
N LEU A 325 6.27 -47.28 15.13
CA LEU A 325 5.28 -47.77 16.09
C LEU A 325 4.93 -49.27 15.90
N GLN A 326 5.18 -49.85 14.73
CA GLN A 326 5.05 -51.29 14.47
C GLN A 326 6.32 -52.04 14.87
N GLU A 327 7.51 -51.52 14.54
CA GLU A 327 8.81 -52.07 14.95
C GLU A 327 9.00 -52.03 16.47
N GLY A 328 8.49 -50.99 17.13
CA GLY A 328 8.48 -50.88 18.60
C GLY A 328 7.54 -51.84 19.34
N LYS A 329 6.69 -52.61 18.63
CA LYS A 329 5.83 -53.63 19.27
C LYS A 329 6.62 -54.93 19.44
N ILE A 330 7.19 -55.11 20.64
CA ILE A 330 7.67 -56.41 21.10
C ILE A 330 6.56 -57.45 20.90
N PRO A 331 6.80 -58.55 20.16
CA PRO A 331 5.81 -59.61 20.03
C PRO A 331 5.49 -60.23 21.40
N LEU A 332 4.19 -60.34 21.72
CA LEU A 332 3.70 -61.05 22.91
C LEU A 332 3.85 -62.56 22.72
N SER A 333 5.10 -63.03 22.76
CA SER A 333 5.48 -64.44 22.64
C SER A 333 6.67 -64.80 23.56
N PHE A 334 6.79 -64.12 24.70
CA PHE A 334 7.73 -64.43 25.79
C PHE A 334 7.08 -64.34 27.19
N GLU A 335 5.78 -64.64 27.28
CA GLU A 335 5.08 -64.88 28.55
C GLU A 335 4.48 -66.30 28.55
N ASN A 336 5.33 -67.32 28.72
CA ASN A 336 4.96 -68.67 29.19
C ASN A 336 6.21 -69.55 29.42
N GLU A 337 7.19 -69.07 30.19
CA GLU A 337 8.10 -69.95 30.92
C GLU A 337 7.91 -69.74 32.43
N ASN A 338 7.87 -70.85 33.18
CA ASN A 338 7.34 -70.89 34.53
C ASN A 338 8.41 -70.45 35.56
N PRO A 339 8.13 -69.46 36.44
CA PRO A 339 9.13 -68.85 37.31
C PRO A 339 9.40 -69.67 38.60
N ASP A 340 9.69 -70.97 38.47
CA ASP A 340 10.00 -71.86 39.59
C ASP A 340 10.95 -72.99 39.16
N GLU A 341 12.26 -72.72 39.06
CA GLU A 341 13.29 -73.56 39.71
C GLU A 341 14.70 -72.92 39.79
N ALA A 342 15.38 -73.22 40.90
CA ALA A 342 16.84 -73.26 41.09
C ALA A 342 17.74 -72.11 40.56
N THR A 343 18.03 -71.18 41.46
CA THR A 343 19.35 -70.54 41.68
C THR A 343 20.58 -71.20 41.02
N SER A 344 21.41 -70.41 40.31
CA SER A 344 22.69 -69.88 40.85
C SER A 344 23.72 -69.48 39.77
N ALA A 345 24.17 -68.21 39.81
CA ALA A 345 25.55 -67.79 39.51
C ALA A 345 25.69 -66.27 39.75
N SER A 346 26.82 -65.84 40.31
CA SER A 346 27.20 -64.43 40.31
C SER A 346 27.86 -64.08 38.98
N ASN A 347 27.51 -62.93 38.40
CA ASN A 347 28.53 -61.93 38.10
C ASN A 347 27.92 -60.53 38.04
N VAL A 348 28.72 -59.56 38.47
CA VAL A 348 28.47 -58.11 38.39
C VAL A 348 29.52 -57.54 37.42
N ASP A 349 29.27 -56.32 36.94
CA ASP A 349 30.15 -55.50 36.09
C ASP A 349 30.28 -55.84 34.60
N ALA A 350 30.58 -54.79 33.84
CA ALA A 350 30.53 -54.63 32.39
C ALA A 350 29.11 -54.72 31.76
N TYR A 351 28.71 -53.86 30.82
CA TYR A 351 29.47 -52.90 30.02
C TYR A 351 28.91 -51.48 30.10
N GLN A 352 29.78 -50.50 30.38
CA GLN A 352 29.47 -49.07 30.24
C GLN A 352 30.69 -48.33 29.65
N ASN A 353 31.04 -48.64 28.40
CA ASN A 353 31.85 -47.80 27.50
C ASN A 353 32.08 -48.52 26.15
N GLN A 354 31.47 -48.04 25.07
CA GLN A 354 32.17 -47.94 23.78
C GLN A 354 31.51 -46.91 22.86
N VAL A 355 31.94 -45.65 23.01
CA VAL A 355 31.76 -44.60 21.99
C VAL A 355 33.13 -44.36 21.38
N ASN A 356 33.29 -44.71 20.10
CA ASN A 356 34.15 -44.09 19.06
C ASN A 356 34.72 -45.13 18.08
N GLY A 357 34.66 -44.78 16.78
CA GLY A 357 35.60 -45.23 15.76
C GLY A 357 35.25 -46.51 15.02
N GLU A 358 34.70 -46.36 13.81
CA GLU A 358 35.54 -46.56 12.61
C GLU A 358 35.00 -45.73 11.43
N MET A 359 35.88 -45.44 10.47
CA MET A 359 35.57 -44.69 9.24
C MET A 359 35.63 -45.65 8.05
N ASN A 360 34.75 -45.42 7.06
CA ASN A 360 34.96 -45.55 5.60
C ASN A 360 33.62 -45.12 4.98
N SER A 361 33.54 -43.97 4.29
CA SER A 361 34.10 -43.62 2.97
C SER A 361 33.22 -44.13 1.82
N ASP A 362 33.09 -43.27 0.81
CA ASP A 362 32.48 -43.55 -0.50
C ASP A 362 30.93 -43.76 -0.42
N ASP A 363 30.07 -43.02 -1.14
CA ASP A 363 30.15 -42.67 -2.56
C ASP A 363 29.56 -41.29 -2.96
N GLU A 364 29.96 -40.86 -4.16
CA GLU A 364 29.35 -39.93 -5.14
C GLU A 364 28.70 -38.61 -4.68
N PHE A 365 29.51 -37.56 -4.79
CA PHE A 365 29.11 -36.16 -4.93
C PHE A 365 28.55 -35.91 -6.35
N TYR A 366 27.29 -35.49 -6.51
CA TYR A 366 26.77 -35.05 -7.82
C TYR A 366 26.50 -33.53 -7.86
N GLU A 367 27.42 -32.82 -8.51
CA GLU A 367 27.41 -31.38 -8.72
C GLU A 367 26.43 -31.01 -9.85
N ILE A 368 25.49 -30.08 -9.59
CA ILE A 368 24.69 -29.43 -10.64
C ILE A 368 24.89 -27.92 -10.54
N SER A 369 25.53 -27.38 -11.55
CA SER A 369 25.94 -25.97 -11.66
C SER A 369 24.77 -24.99 -11.67
N ALA A 370 24.88 -23.94 -10.86
CA ALA A 370 24.03 -22.77 -10.98
C ALA A 370 24.53 -21.92 -12.18
N THR A 371 23.80 -21.96 -13.29
CA THR A 371 24.06 -21.10 -14.46
C THR A 371 23.32 -19.77 -14.35
N GLU A 372 23.94 -18.70 -14.85
CA GLU A 372 23.52 -17.33 -14.59
C GLU A 372 22.23 -16.93 -15.33
N ALA A 373 21.26 -16.40 -14.59
CA ALA A 373 20.10 -15.70 -15.14
C ALA A 373 20.19 -14.20 -14.80
N HIS A 374 20.87 -13.44 -15.66
CA HIS A 374 21.11 -12.01 -15.47
C HIS A 374 19.79 -11.20 -15.55
N ILE A 375 19.28 -10.73 -14.41
CA ILE A 375 18.07 -9.89 -14.32
C ILE A 375 18.48 -8.41 -14.38
N PRO A 376 18.08 -7.64 -15.40
CA PRO A 376 18.35 -6.20 -15.44
C PRO A 376 17.56 -5.46 -14.35
N ARG A 377 18.24 -4.62 -13.57
CA ARG A 377 17.59 -3.57 -12.78
C ARG A 377 17.15 -2.45 -13.72
N CYS A 378 15.84 -2.26 -13.89
CA CYS A 378 15.31 -1.01 -14.40
C CYS A 378 15.34 0.04 -13.28
N TYR A 379 15.79 1.25 -13.62
CA TYR A 379 15.66 2.46 -12.81
C TYR A 379 14.30 3.14 -13.06
#